data_AF-A0A6V7IUX3-F1
#
_entry.id   AF-A0A6V7IUX3-F1
#
_cell.length_a   1.000
_cell.length_b   1.000
_cell.length_c   1.000
_cell.angle_alpha   90.00
_cell.angle_beta   90.00
_cell.angle_gamma   90.00
#
_symmetry.space_group_name_H-M   'P 1'
#
loop_
_entity.id
_entity.type
_entity.pdbx_description
1 polymer ?
#
loop_
_entity_poly.entity_id
_entity_poly.type
_entity_poly.pdbx_seq_one_letter_code
_entity_poly.pdbx_strand_id
1 'polypeptide(L)' 'VYIINKVRAKTEIQLGISCEKIEIDPVITGKGAGRFWHRQRAVSYPMENIAWCELGEVKGSKTTFTLIYTQPTISDTQP' A
#
# COMPACT_ATOMS: atom_id res chain seq x y z
N VAL A 1 5.74 7.51 2.16
CA VAL A 1 6.65 6.41 1.73
C VAL A 1 6.39 6.06 0.26
N TYR A 2 7.18 5.21 -0.39
CA TYR A 2 6.96 4.85 -1.80
C TYR A 2 6.63 3.38 -1.98
N ILE A 3 5.57 3.07 -2.72
CA ILE A 3 5.31 1.72 -3.21
C ILE A 3 6.27 1.42 -4.36
N ILE A 4 6.91 0.25 -4.29
CA ILE A 4 7.78 -0.26 -5.33
C ILE A 4 6.95 -1.18 -6.23
N ASN A 5 6.75 -0.78 -7.48
CA ASN A 5 6.11 -1.60 -8.50
C ASN A 5 7.18 -2.12 -9.48
N LYS A 6 7.15 -3.42 -9.83
CA LYS A 6 8.14 -4.02 -10.75
C LYS A 6 8.15 -3.39 -12.14
N VAL A 7 7.02 -2.84 -12.61
CA VAL A 7 6.84 -2.39 -14.00
C VAL A 7 6.69 -0.87 -14.11
N ARG A 8 6.48 -0.15 -13.00
CA ARG A 8 6.14 1.28 -13.00
C ARG A 8 7.08 2.08 -12.12
N ALA A 9 7.13 3.39 -12.38
CA ALA A 9 7.77 4.34 -11.48
C ALA A 9 7.22 4.21 -10.06
N LYS A 10 8.08 4.45 -9.06
CA LYS A 10 7.72 4.45 -7.65
C LYS A 10 6.57 5.44 -7.41
N THR A 11 5.53 5.00 -6.70
CA THR A 11 4.36 5.83 -6.39
C THR A 11 4.44 6.27 -4.94
N GLU A 12 4.35 7.57 -4.70
CA GLU A 12 4.31 8.12 -3.35
C GLU A 12 2.94 7.89 -2.71
N ILE A 13 2.96 7.41 -1.47
CA ILE A 13 1.77 7.15 -0.68
C ILE A 13 1.90 7.74 0.73
N GLN A 14 0.75 8.05 1.32
CA GLN A 14 0.58 8.10 2.76
C GLN A 14 0.33 6.68 3.25
N LEU A 15 1.02 6.27 4.32
CA LEU A 15 0.88 4.95 4.94
C LEU A 15 0.41 5.15 6.38
N GLY A 16 -0.84 4.80 6.66
CA GLY A 16 -1.41 4.73 8.00
C GLY A 16 -1.25 3.32 8.56
N ILE A 17 -0.82 3.21 9.81
CA ILE A 17 -0.72 1.93 10.52
C ILE A 17 -1.35 2.12 11.90
N SER A 18 -2.35 1.31 12.21
CA SER A 18 -2.95 1.19 13.54
C SER A 18 -3.02 -0.28 13.96
N CYS A 19 -3.50 -0.56 15.17
CA CYS A 19 -3.76 -1.94 15.59
C CYS A 19 -4.95 -2.58 14.85
N GLU A 20 -5.80 -1.77 14.21
CA GLU A 20 -7.01 -2.22 13.52
C GLU A 20 -6.77 -2.46 12.04
N LYS A 21 -5.95 -1.62 11.40
CA LYS A 21 -5.78 -1.64 9.94
C LYS A 21 -4.49 -0.97 9.47
N ILE A 22 -4.12 -1.30 8.24
CA ILE A 22 -3.13 -0.59 7.43
C ILE A 22 -3.85 0.13 6.30
N GLU A 23 -3.56 1.42 6.13
CA GLU A 23 -4.17 2.29 5.12
C GLU A 23 -3.09 2.80 4.18
N ILE A 24 -3.38 2.75 2.88
CA ILE A 24 -2.49 3.18 1.81
C ILE A 24 -3.26 4.15 0.94
N ASP A 25 -2.88 5.43 0.98
CA ASP A 25 -3.51 6.48 0.19
C ASP A 25 -2.50 7.09 -0.79
N PRO A 26 -2.86 7.27 -2.08
CA PRO A 26 -1.98 7.92 -3.04
C PRO A 26 -1.79 9.40 -2.69
N VAL A 27 -0.55 9.90 -2.75
CA VAL A 27 -0.31 11.35 -2.67
C VAL A 27 -0.65 11.99 -4.01
N ILE A 28 -1.70 12.82 -4.05
CA ILE A 28 -2.12 13.53 -5.25
C ILE A 28 -1.33 14.84 -5.36
N THR A 29 -0.25 14.82 -6.14
CA THR A 29 0.50 16.05 -6.48
C THR A 29 0.01 16.61 -7.83
N GLY A 30 -0.62 17.79 -7.81
CA GLY A 30 -0.92 18.60 -9.01
C GLY A 30 -2.38 18.69 -9.47
N LYS A 31 -2.74 19.83 -10.08
CA LYS A 31 -4.12 20.18 -10.53
C LYS A 31 -4.66 19.37 -11.74
N GLY A 32 -3.88 18.44 -12.31
CA GLY A 32 -4.29 17.55 -13.43
C GLY A 32 -4.35 16.06 -13.06
N ALA A 33 -4.15 15.77 -11.78
CA ALA A 33 -3.83 14.44 -11.27
C ALA A 33 -5.05 13.47 -11.21
N GLY A 34 -6.27 13.98 -11.26
CA GLY A 34 -7.50 13.17 -11.16
C GLY A 34 -7.84 12.32 -12.40
N ARG A 35 -7.10 12.43 -13.52
CA ARG A 35 -7.49 11.83 -14.81
C ARG A 35 -6.75 10.55 -15.21
N PHE A 36 -5.85 10.02 -14.36
CA PHE A 36 -5.09 8.81 -14.68
C PHE A 36 -5.70 7.57 -14.05
N TRP A 37 -6.38 6.76 -14.87
CA TRP A 37 -7.00 5.46 -14.55
C TRP A 37 -6.03 4.42 -13.94
N HIS A 38 -4.73 4.69 -13.98
CA HIS A 38 -3.66 3.76 -13.59
C HIS A 38 -2.96 4.09 -12.27
N ARG A 39 -3.57 4.93 -11.42
CA ARG A 39 -3.00 5.30 -10.12
C ARG A 39 -3.23 4.22 -9.08
N GLN A 40 -2.31 4.14 -8.11
CA GLN A 40 -2.53 3.43 -6.85
C GLN A 40 -3.85 3.93 -6.26
N ARG A 41 -4.83 3.04 -6.06
CA ARG A 41 -6.07 3.38 -5.37
C ARG A 41 -5.84 3.38 -3.86
N ALA A 42 -6.65 4.17 -3.16
CA ALA A 42 -6.76 4.06 -1.71
C ALA A 42 -7.20 2.63 -1.36
N VAL A 43 -6.49 2.01 -0.43
CA VAL A 43 -6.81 0.67 0.08
C VAL A 43 -6.66 0.64 1.59
N SER A 44 -7.49 -0.17 2.23
CA SER A 44 -7.45 -0.41 3.68
C SER A 44 -7.48 -1.91 3.91
N TYR A 45 -6.49 -2.42 4.63
CA TYR A 45 -6.36 -3.82 4.99
C TYR A 45 -6.56 -3.95 6.49
N PRO A 46 -7.56 -4.69 6.97
CA PRO A 46 -7.67 -5.04 8.37
C PRO A 46 -6.42 -5.76 8.85
N MET A 47 -6.03 -5.55 10.11
CA MET A 47 -4.79 -6.12 10.65
C MET A 47 -4.81 -7.65 10.63
N GLU A 48 -5.98 -8.27 10.78
CA GLU A 48 -6.20 -9.71 10.67
C GLU A 48 -5.84 -10.28 9.29
N ASN A 49 -5.79 -9.44 8.25
CA ASN A 49 -5.40 -9.85 6.90
C ASN A 49 -3.90 -9.69 6.64
N ILE A 50 -3.14 -9.16 7.58
CA ILE A 50 -1.68 -9.00 7.46
C ILE A 50 -0.99 -10.29 7.89
N ALA A 51 -0.35 -10.96 6.95
CA ALA A 51 0.30 -12.25 7.17
C ALA A 51 1.78 -12.11 7.56
N TRP A 52 2.46 -11.09 7.05
CA TRP A 52 3.90 -10.92 7.26
C TRP A 52 4.32 -9.46 7.06
N CYS A 53 5.29 -9.01 7.86
CA CYS A 53 6.00 -7.76 7.65
C CYS A 53 7.48 -7.98 7.94
N GLU A 54 8.33 -7.64 6.98
CA GLU A 54 9.78 -7.87 7.12
C GLU A 54 10.58 -6.70 6.55
N LEU A 55 11.63 -6.34 7.29
CA LEU A 55 12.62 -5.40 6.84
C LEU A 55 13.39 -6.00 5.67
N GLY A 56 13.36 -5.32 4.53
CA GLY A 56 14.12 -5.69 3.36
C GLY A 56 15.51 -5.07 3.37
N GLU A 57 15.89 -4.53 2.22
CA GLU A 57 17.22 -4.02 1.99
C GLU A 57 17.42 -2.61 2.58
N VAL A 58 18.55 -2.41 3.25
CA VAL A 58 19.03 -1.10 3.70
C VAL A 58 20.23 -0.70 2.83
N LYS A 59 20.06 0.32 2.00
CA LYS A 59 21.08 0.88 1.10
C LYS A 59 21.20 2.39 1.32
N GLY A 60 22.22 2.79 2.08
CA GLY A 60 22.44 4.20 2.42
C GLY A 60 21.23 4.76 3.16
N SER A 61 20.62 5.83 2.63
CA SER A 61 19.41 6.45 3.18
C SER A 61 18.09 5.77 2.76
N LYS A 62 18.15 4.66 2.03
CA LYS A 62 16.97 3.93 1.55
C LYS A 62 16.81 2.63 2.34
N THR A 63 15.64 2.45 2.93
CA THR A 63 15.22 1.22 3.58
C THR A 63 13.96 0.72 2.90
N THR A 64 13.91 -0.57 2.57
CA THR A 64 12.69 -1.22 2.09
C THR A 64 12.14 -2.15 3.15
N PHE A 65 10.83 -2.36 3.12
CA PHE A 65 10.17 -3.43 3.86
C PHE A 65 9.12 -4.06 2.96
N THR A 66 8.78 -5.31 3.24
CA THR A 66 7.77 -6.08 2.52
C THR A 66 6.60 -6.34 3.45
N LEU A 67 5.39 -6.10 2.94
CA LEU A 67 4.14 -6.42 3.62
C LEU A 67 3.41 -7.47 2.79
N ILE A 68 3.09 -8.62 3.38
CA ILE A 68 2.28 -9.67 2.77
C ILE A 68 0.92 -9.65 3.43
N TYR A 69 -0.13 -9.60 2.62
CA TYR A 69 -1.50 -9.54 3.08
C TYR A 69 -2.38 -10.46 2.22
N THR A 70 -3.49 -10.90 2.78
CA THR A 70 -4.55 -11.59 2.04
C THR A 70 -5.59 -10.58 1.57
N GLN A 71 -6.01 -10.68 0.31
CA GLN A 71 -7.19 -9.95 -0.13
C GLN A 71 -8.42 -10.64 0.47
N PRO A 72 -9.39 -9.88 1.03
CA PRO A 72 -10.68 -10.46 1.39
C PRO A 72 -11.26 -11.10 0.13
N THR A 73 -11.45 -12.42 0.16
CA THR A 73 -12.21 -13.09 -0.88
C THR A 73 -13.67 -12.68 -0.72
N ILE A 74 -14.36 -12.40 -1.83
CA ILE A 74 -15.78 -11.96 -1.83
C ILE A 74 -16.69 -12.94 -1.03
N SER A 75 -16.25 -14.19 -0.83
CA SER A 75 -16.91 -15.20 -0.01
C SER A 75 -16.89 -14.96 1.50
N ASP A 76 -15.98 -14.13 2.03
CA ASP A 76 -15.92 -13.82 3.47
C ASP A 76 -16.88 -12.68 3.87
N THR A 77 -17.55 -12.09 2.87
CA THR A 77 -18.64 -11.13 3.03
C THR A 77 -19.99 -11.78 2.73
N GLN A 78 -20.44 -12.73 3.55
CA GLN A 78 -21.87 -12.99 3.72
C GLN A 78 -22.19 -13.33 5.18
N PRO A 79 -23.35 -12.87 5.70
CA PRO A 79 -23.76 -13.02 7.10
C PRO A 79 -24.16 -14.46 7.46
#